data_AF-A0A7W1PWV4-F1
#
_entry.id   AF-A0A7W1PWV4-F1
#
_cell.length_a   1.000
_cell.length_b   1.000
_cell.length_c   1.000
_cell.angle_alpha   90.00
_cell.angle_beta   90.00
_cell.angle_gamma   90.00
#
_symmetry.space_group_name_H-M   'P 1'
#
loop_
_entity.id
_entity.type
_entity.pdbx_description
1 polymer ?
#
loop_
_entity_poly.entity_id
_entity_poly.type
_entity_poly.pdbx_seq_one_letter_code
_entity_poly.pdbx_strand_id
1 'polypeptide(L)' 'MQIQVLKSKIHRVKVVEADLNYIGSVTIDEDLLDAANMIEGEKVAIVNINNGERFETY' A
#
# COMPACT_ATOMS: atom_id res chain seq x y z
N MET A 1 10.20 -26.25 -1.94
CA MET A 1 10.72 -24.89 -2.25
C MET A 1 9.53 -23.96 -2.42
N GLN A 2 9.52 -22.82 -1.75
CA GLN A 2 8.49 -21.78 -1.91
C GLN A 2 9.12 -20.55 -2.59
N ILE A 3 8.40 -19.91 -3.52
CA ILE A 3 8.86 -18.72 -4.26
C ILE A 3 7.90 -17.58 -3.91
N GLN A 4 8.44 -16.40 -3.62
CA GLN A 4 7.65 -15.19 -3.44
C GLN A 4 7.55 -14.44 -4.76
N VAL A 5 6.32 -14.11 -5.15
CA VAL A 5 6.00 -13.34 -6.35
C VAL A 5 5.16 -12.13 -5.96
N LEU A 6 5.27 -11.05 -6.74
CA LEU A 6 4.41 -9.89 -6.56
C LEU A 6 2.96 -10.27 -6.93
N LYS A 7 2.05 -10.22 -5.97
CA LYS A 7 0.61 -10.46 -6.20
C LYS A 7 0.00 -9.32 -7.03
N SER A 8 0.16 -8.08 -6.57
CA SER A 8 -0.41 -6.90 -7.22
C SER A 8 0.34 -5.62 -6.86
N LYS A 9 0.03 -4.52 -7.57
CA LYS A 9 0.58 -3.19 -7.29
C LYS A 9 -0.39 -2.08 -7.71
N ILE A 10 -0.39 -0.99 -6.96
CA ILE A 10 -0.98 0.28 -7.36
C ILE A 10 0.18 1.22 -7.73
N HIS A 11 0.25 1.64 -9.00
CA HIS A 11 1.44 2.33 -9.51
C HIS A 11 1.27 3.85 -9.56
N ARG A 12 2.20 4.58 -8.93
CA ARG A 12 2.32 6.06 -8.98
C ARG A 12 1.06 6.83 -8.56
N VAL A 13 0.39 6.35 -7.52
CA VAL A 13 -0.66 7.13 -6.86
C VAL A 13 -0.06 8.25 -6.02
N LYS A 14 -0.92 9.23 -5.70
CA LYS A 14 -0.57 10.39 -4.89
C LYS A 14 -1.10 10.20 -3.47
N VAL A 15 -0.25 10.46 -2.49
CA VAL A 15 -0.69 10.58 -1.09
C VAL A 15 -1.62 11.78 -0.99
N VAL A 16 -2.86 11.55 -0.57
CA VAL A 16 -3.89 12.59 -0.41
C VAL A 16 -3.88 13.17 1.00
N GLU A 17 -3.54 12.36 2.00
CA GLU A 17 -3.55 12.73 3.42
C GLU A 17 -2.45 11.97 4.18
N ALA A 18 -1.91 12.59 5.23
CA ALA A 18 -0.99 11.96 6.18
C ALA A 18 -1.16 12.61 7.56
N ASP A 19 -1.55 11.81 8.55
CA ASP A 19 -1.73 12.24 9.95
C ASP A 19 -0.95 11.31 10.88
N LEU A 20 -0.13 11.89 11.75
CA LEU A 20 0.67 11.19 12.74
C LEU A 20 -0.18 10.57 13.85
N ASN A 21 -1.35 11.16 14.15
CA ASN A 21 -2.24 10.72 15.23
C ASN A 21 -3.37 9.82 14.73
N TYR A 22 -3.51 9.64 13.41
CA TYR A 22 -4.44 8.69 12.86
C TYR A 22 -4.01 7.27 13.24
N ILE A 23 -4.89 6.56 13.94
CA ILE A 23 -4.66 5.18 14.34
C ILE A 23 -5.12 4.28 13.21
N GLY A 24 -4.16 3.74 12.47
CA GLY A 24 -4.43 2.83 11.37
C GLY A 24 -3.16 2.52 10.57
N SER A 25 -3.36 1.93 9.41
CA SER A 25 -2.30 1.60 8.47
C SER A 25 -2.29 2.58 7.29
N VAL A 26 -2.45 2.09 6.05
CA VAL A 26 -2.70 2.94 4.87
C VAL A 26 -4.14 2.77 4.42
N THR A 27 -4.89 3.86 4.41
CA THR A 27 -6.23 3.87 3.81
C THR A 27 -6.10 3.97 2.30
N ILE A 28 -6.75 3.07 1.57
CA ILE A 28 -6.76 3.01 0.10
C ILE A 28 -8.23 3.04 -0.35
N ASP A 29 -8.52 3.77 -1.42
CA ASP A 29 -9.84 3.78 -2.06
C ASP A 29 -10.27 2.36 -2.46
N GLU A 30 -11.53 2.02 -2.21
CA GLU A 30 -12.11 0.70 -2.49
C GLU A 30 -11.94 0.31 -3.97
N ASP A 31 -12.14 1.27 -4.89
CA ASP A 31 -11.98 1.03 -6.33
C ASP A 31 -10.54 0.62 -6.69
N LEU A 32 -9.55 1.16 -5.97
CA LEU A 32 -8.13 0.82 -6.18
C LEU A 32 -7.77 -0.55 -5.58
N LEU A 33 -8.36 -0.91 -4.43
CA LEU A 33 -8.19 -2.22 -3.82
C LEU A 33 -8.76 -3.31 -4.75
N ASP A 34 -9.97 -3.10 -5.27
CA ASP A 34 -10.64 -3.99 -6.20
C ASP A 34 -9.83 -4.15 -7.49
N ALA A 35 -9.39 -3.03 -8.10
CA ALA A 35 -8.58 -3.05 -9.31
C ALA A 35 -7.23 -3.76 -9.11
N ALA A 36 -6.66 -3.70 -7.90
CA ALA A 36 -5.42 -4.38 -7.53
C ALA A 36 -5.64 -5.77 -6.91
N ASN A 37 -6.88 -6.25 -6.78
CA ASN A 37 -7.22 -7.53 -6.14
C ASN A 37 -6.58 -7.67 -4.73
N MET A 38 -6.71 -6.61 -3.94
CA MET A 38 -6.21 -6.51 -2.56
C MET A 38 -7.37 -6.60 -1.57
N ILE A 39 -7.10 -7.09 -0.36
CA ILE A 39 -8.09 -7.15 0.73
C ILE A 39 -7.69 -6.27 1.92
N GLU A 40 -8.66 -5.86 2.73
CA GLU A 40 -8.41 -5.12 3.97
C GLU A 40 -7.51 -5.92 4.92
N GLY A 41 -6.49 -5.26 5.48
CA GLY A 41 -5.51 -5.90 6.37
C GLY A 41 -4.46 -6.75 5.65
N GLU A 42 -4.41 -6.74 4.32
CA GLU A 42 -3.34 -7.39 3.56
C GLU A 42 -2.01 -6.66 3.75
N LYS A 43 -0.92 -7.39 4.03
CA LYS A 43 0.40 -6.79 4.14
C LYS A 43 0.80 -6.09 2.84
N VAL A 44 1.14 -4.82 2.93
CA VAL A 44 1.58 -3.98 1.81
C VAL A 44 3.01 -3.48 2.00
N ALA A 45 3.69 -3.23 0.89
CA ALA A 45 4.96 -2.52 0.84
C ALA A 45 4.77 -1.15 0.19
N ILE A 46 5.14 -0.09 0.91
CA ILE A 46 5.09 1.28 0.42
C ILE A 46 6.49 1.69 -0.06
N VAL A 47 6.56 2.21 -1.27
CA VAL A 47 7.80 2.71 -1.88
C VAL A 47 7.56 4.16 -2.32
N ASN A 48 8.09 5.10 -1.54
CA ASN A 48 7.92 6.52 -1.81
C ASN A 48 8.98 7.00 -2.82
N ILE A 49 8.54 7.40 -4.00
CA ILE A 49 9.43 7.84 -5.09
C ILE A 49 10.00 9.24 -4.88
N ASN A 50 9.42 10.05 -4.01
CA ASN A 50 9.84 11.45 -3.81
C ASN A 50 11.03 11.55 -2.85
N ASN A 51 11.12 10.66 -1.85
CA ASN A 51 12.16 10.68 -0.83
C ASN A 51 12.94 9.35 -0.69
N GLY A 52 12.52 8.30 -1.39
CA GLY A 52 13.17 6.98 -1.37
C GLY A 52 12.84 6.12 -0.16
N GLU A 53 11.97 6.56 0.74
CA GLU A 53 11.56 5.77 1.91
C GLU A 53 10.81 4.50 1.50
N ARG A 54 11.04 3.43 2.26
CA ARG A 54 10.44 2.12 2.04
C ARG A 54 10.06 1.53 3.37
N PHE A 55 8.81 1.11 3.50
CA PHE A 55 8.30 0.50 4.71
C PHE A 55 7.15 -0.45 4.38
N GLU A 56 6.77 -1.27 5.36
CA GLU A 56 5.68 -2.23 5.24
C GLU A 56 4.60 -1.92 6.27
N THR A 57 3.35 -2.12 5.90
CA THR A 57 2.17 -1.97 6.77
C THR A 57 1.06 -2.91 6.27
N TYR A 58 -0.21 -2.64 6.59
CA TYR A 58 -1.38 -3.41 6.15
C TYR A 58 -2.50 -2.54 5.58
#